data_AF-M0FAP4-F1
#
_entry.id   AF-M0FAP4-F1
#
_cell.length_a   1.000
_cell.length_b   1.000
_cell.length_c   1.000
_cell.angle_alpha   90.00
_cell.angle_beta   90.00
_cell.angle_gamma   90.00
#
_symmetry.space_group_name_H-M   'P 1'
#
loop_
_entity.id
_entity.type
_entity.pdbx_description
1 polymer ?
#
loop_
_entity_poly.entity_id
_entity_poly.type
_entity_poly.pdbx_seq_one_letter_code
_entity_poly.pdbx_strand_id
1 'polypeptide(L)'
;MTDAHRENRRLWNEWSDAFQALWNADTDEGGSPPAPTPFDSDGHAATGAEYPPPIEEAAVVELGCGGGQGTVGTALAGAGRAVGVDI
;
A
#
# COMPACT_ATOMS: atom_id res chain seq x y z
N MET A 1 22.94 14.56 24.02
CA MET A 1 21.79 14.71 23.10
C MET A 1 21.64 13.40 22.39
N THR A 2 20.57 12.66 22.65
CA THR A 2 20.21 11.52 21.80
C THR A 2 20.05 12.04 20.37
N ASP A 3 20.59 11.29 19.42
CA ASP A 3 20.45 11.62 18.01
C ASP A 3 18.97 11.47 17.65
N ALA A 4 18.24 12.60 17.60
CA ALA A 4 16.80 12.62 17.34
C ALA A 4 16.44 11.88 16.04
N HIS A 5 17.35 11.87 15.06
CA HIS A 5 17.17 11.10 13.82
C HIS A 5 17.15 9.59 14.06
N ARG A 6 18.05 9.09 14.93
CA ARG A 6 18.10 7.67 15.29
C ARG A 6 16.87 7.25 16.07
N GLU A 7 16.45 8.07 17.03
CA GLU A 7 15.27 7.76 17.85
C GLU A 7 13.98 7.82 17.02
N ASN A 8 13.83 8.82 16.15
CA ASN A 8 12.70 8.89 15.24
C ASN A 8 12.65 7.68 14.30
N ARG A 9 13.80 7.24 13.79
CA ARG A 9 13.87 6.02 12.96
C ARG A 9 13.47 4.78 13.74
N ARG A 10 13.92 4.64 14.99
CA ARG A 10 13.55 3.51 15.85
C ARG A 10 12.05 3.46 16.10
N LEU A 11 11.47 4.60 16.47
CA LEU A 11 10.03 4.73 16.72
C LEU A 11 9.21 4.49 15.46
N TRP A 12 9.67 5.00 14.30
CA TRP A 12 9.03 4.74 13.02
C TRP A 12 9.00 3.26 12.68
N ASN A 13 10.14 2.57 12.82
CA ASN A 13 10.22 1.13 12.56
C ASN A 13 9.32 0.34 13.51
N GLU A 14 9.36 0.63 14.81
CA GLU A 14 8.53 -0.04 15.82
C GLU A 14 7.03 0.14 15.53
N TRP A 15 6.62 1.35 15.19
CA TRP A 15 5.24 1.63 14.80
C TRP A 15 4.87 0.93 13.49
N SER A 16 5.74 0.98 12.48
CA SER A 16 5.49 0.40 11.16
C SER A 16 5.35 -1.12 11.25
N ASP A 17 6.25 -1.80 11.97
CA ASP A 17 6.19 -3.25 12.19
C ASP A 17 4.89 -3.67 12.88
N ALA A 18 4.49 -2.93 13.93
CA ALA A 18 3.23 -3.20 14.63
C ALA A 18 2.01 -2.98 13.73
N PHE A 19 2.02 -1.93 12.90
CA PHE A 19 0.95 -1.66 11.94
C PHE A 19 0.85 -2.77 10.89
N GLN A 20 1.98 -3.23 10.33
CA GLN A 20 1.99 -4.32 9.36
C GLN A 20 1.52 -5.65 9.97
N ALA A 21 1.89 -5.94 11.21
CA ALA A 21 1.42 -7.13 11.91
C ALA A 21 -0.11 -7.12 12.10
N LEU A 22 -0.68 -5.96 12.48
CA LEU A 22 -2.13 -5.80 12.61
C LEU A 22 -2.84 -6.00 11.26
N TRP A 23 -2.34 -5.35 10.21
CA TRP A 23 -2.90 -5.46 8.86
C TRP A 23 -2.88 -6.91 8.35
N ASN A 24 -1.77 -7.64 8.54
CA ASN A 24 -1.68 -9.04 8.16
C ASN A 24 -2.67 -9.93 8.94
N ALA A 25 -2.83 -9.71 10.26
CA ALA A 25 -3.78 -10.48 11.07
C ALA A 25 -5.22 -10.33 10.59
N ASP A 26 -5.61 -9.14 10.14
CA ASP A 26 -6.93 -8.87 9.57
C ASP A 26 -7.15 -9.60 8.21
N THR A 27 -6.09 -10.12 7.59
CA THR A 27 -6.15 -10.89 6.33
C THR A 27 -6.41 -12.39 6.58
N ASP A 28 -6.14 -12.89 7.80
CA ASP A 28 -6.14 -14.33 8.10
C ASP A 28 -7.55 -14.97 8.07
N GLU A 29 -8.61 -14.17 8.21
CA GLU A 29 -10.00 -14.64 8.17
C GLU A 29 -10.58 -14.78 6.74
N GLY A 30 -9.74 -14.66 5.72
CA GLY A 30 -10.12 -14.84 4.31
C GLY A 30 -10.73 -13.60 3.65
N GLY A 31 -10.79 -12.48 4.37
CA GLY A 31 -11.04 -11.16 3.82
C GLY A 31 -9.75 -10.44 3.42
N SER A 32 -9.87 -9.40 2.61
CA SER A 32 -8.79 -8.41 2.48
C SER A 32 -8.92 -7.41 3.63
N PRO A 33 -7.83 -7.10 4.36
CA PRO A 33 -7.79 -5.91 5.22
C PRO A 33 -7.95 -4.64 4.35
N PRO A 34 -8.06 -3.44 4.96
CA PRO A 34 -8.08 -2.20 4.21
C PRO A 34 -6.89 -2.10 3.24
N ALA A 35 -7.20 -2.06 1.95
CA ALA A 35 -6.22 -2.09 0.86
C ALA A 35 -6.45 -0.86 -0.03
N PRO A 36 -6.04 0.34 0.45
CA PRO A 36 -6.27 1.58 -0.28
C PRO A 36 -5.56 1.52 -1.63
N THR A 37 -6.22 2.02 -2.67
CA THR A 37 -5.66 2.07 -4.01
C THR A 37 -5.95 3.41 -4.66
N PRO A 38 -5.03 3.94 -5.50
CA PRO A 38 -5.29 5.17 -6.25
C PRO A 38 -6.45 5.03 -7.24
N PHE A 39 -6.89 3.80 -7.55
CA PHE A 39 -7.94 3.51 -8.53
C PHE A 39 -9.35 3.48 -7.94
N ASP A 40 -9.51 3.56 -6.61
CA ASP A 40 -10.82 3.72 -5.99
C ASP A 40 -11.39 5.11 -6.28
N SER A 41 -12.72 5.22 -6.30
CA SER A 41 -13.39 6.50 -6.59
C SER A 41 -13.09 7.61 -5.57
N ASP A 42 -12.69 7.23 -4.36
CA ASP A 42 -12.23 8.11 -3.28
C ASP A 42 -10.70 8.07 -3.09
N GLY A 43 -9.99 7.29 -3.91
CA GLY A 43 -8.54 7.23 -3.92
C GLY A 43 -7.96 8.62 -4.18
N HIS A 44 -7.20 9.16 -3.22
CA HIS A 44 -6.57 10.49 -3.27
C HIS A 44 -5.45 10.62 -4.32
N ALA A 45 -5.45 9.78 -5.35
CA ALA A 45 -4.53 9.91 -6.47
C ALA A 45 -4.75 11.23 -7.21
N ALA A 46 -3.68 11.74 -7.82
CA ALA A 46 -3.66 13.02 -8.52
C ALA A 46 -4.93 13.23 -9.37
N THR A 47 -5.71 14.24 -9.00
CA THR A 47 -7.00 14.53 -9.63
C THR A 47 -6.76 15.19 -11.00
N GLY A 48 -7.04 14.47 -12.09
CA GLY A 48 -7.00 14.99 -13.46
C GLY A 48 -7.75 14.08 -14.42
N ALA A 49 -8.07 14.56 -15.62
CA ALA A 49 -8.87 13.79 -16.59
C ALA A 49 -8.18 12.50 -17.08
N GLU A 50 -6.88 12.37 -16.86
CA GLU A 50 -6.03 11.29 -17.35
C GLU A 50 -5.47 10.39 -16.23
N TYR A 51 -5.76 10.70 -14.95
CA TYR A 51 -5.21 9.96 -13.82
C TYR A 51 -6.27 9.65 -12.74
N PRO A 52 -6.27 8.41 -12.19
CA PRO A 52 -5.47 7.28 -12.64
C PRO A 52 -5.94 6.77 -14.03
N PRO A 53 -5.05 6.16 -14.84
CA PRO A 53 -5.45 5.54 -16.09
C PRO A 53 -6.37 4.34 -15.83
N PRO A 54 -7.11 3.85 -16.86
CA PRO A 54 -7.88 2.62 -16.74
C PRO A 54 -7.01 1.45 -16.24
N ILE A 55 -7.52 0.70 -15.26
CA ILE A 55 -6.78 -0.35 -14.55
C ILE A 55 -7.14 -1.77 -14.99
N GLU A 56 -8.29 -1.95 -15.67
CA GLU A 56 -8.81 -3.25 -16.08
C GLU A 56 -7.77 -4.01 -16.90
N GLU A 57 -7.37 -5.19 -16.41
CA GLU A 57 -6.38 -6.09 -17.00
C GLU A 57 -4.96 -5.50 -17.17
N ALA A 58 -4.67 -4.34 -16.58
CA ALA A 58 -3.36 -3.72 -16.66
C ALA A 58 -2.32 -4.43 -15.79
N ALA A 59 -1.05 -4.32 -16.18
CA ALA A 59 0.08 -4.71 -15.36
C ALA A 59 0.63 -3.49 -14.62
N VAL A 60 0.63 -3.53 -13.29
CA VAL A 60 1.04 -2.43 -12.41
C VAL A 60 2.19 -2.86 -11.51
N VAL A 61 3.12 -1.92 -11.32
CA VAL A 61 4.19 -2.02 -10.33
C VAL A 61 4.03 -0.90 -9.31
N GLU A 62 3.94 -1.24 -8.03
CA GLU A 62 4.02 -0.31 -6.91
C GLU A 62 5.48 -0.23 -6.43
N LEU A 63 6.04 0.97 -6.37
CA LEU A 63 7.40 1.21 -5.89
C LEU A 63 7.37 1.75 -4.46
N GLY A 64 8.16 1.14 -3.56
CA GLY A 64 8.10 1.42 -2.13
C GLY A 64 6.82 0.86 -1.51
N CYS A 65 6.47 -0.39 -1.84
CA CYS A 65 5.17 -0.97 -1.46
C CYS A 65 5.02 -1.21 0.05
N GLY A 66 6.09 -1.17 0.84
CA GLY A 66 6.08 -1.48 2.25
C GLY A 66 5.45 -2.84 2.53
N GLY A 67 4.29 -2.84 3.20
CA GLY A 67 3.52 -4.05 3.47
C GLY A 67 2.69 -4.57 2.30
N GLY A 68 2.68 -3.89 1.16
CA GLY A 68 1.98 -4.32 -0.05
C GLY A 68 0.51 -3.93 -0.12
N GLN A 69 0.03 -3.05 0.77
CA GLN A 69 -1.38 -2.64 0.81
C GLN A 69 -1.88 -2.03 -0.51
N GLY A 70 -1.08 -1.15 -1.11
CA GLY A 70 -1.42 -0.52 -2.39
C GLY A 70 -1.45 -1.53 -3.54
N THR A 71 -0.51 -2.49 -3.53
CA THR A 71 -0.43 -3.59 -4.49
C THR A 71 -1.68 -4.48 -4.40
N VAL A 72 -2.08 -4.88 -3.19
CA VAL A 72 -3.30 -5.67 -2.96
C VAL A 72 -4.53 -4.89 -3.42
N GLY A 73 -4.65 -3.62 -3.03
CA GLY A 73 -5.78 -2.77 -3.43
C GLY A 73 -5.87 -2.63 -4.95
N THR A 74 -4.74 -2.47 -5.61
CA THR A 74 -4.66 -2.40 -7.08
C THR A 74 -5.11 -3.70 -7.75
N ALA A 75 -4.74 -4.86 -7.19
CA ALA A 75 -5.22 -6.15 -7.68
C ALA A 75 -6.74 -6.28 -7.50
N LEU A 76 -7.28 -5.87 -6.35
CA LEU A 76 -8.73 -5.89 -6.06
C LEU A 76 -9.52 -4.92 -6.96
N ALA A 77 -8.90 -3.82 -7.39
CA ALA A 77 -9.48 -2.87 -8.34
C ALA A 77 -9.55 -3.39 -9.80
N GLY A 78 -9.05 -4.61 -10.07
CA GLY A 78 -9.17 -5.26 -11.38
C GLY A 78 -7.92 -5.19 -12.26
N ALA A 79 -6.77 -4.88 -11.69
CA ALA A 79 -5.50 -5.04 -12.41
C ALA A 79 -5.28 -6.52 -12.77
N GLY A 80 -4.90 -6.80 -14.01
CA GLY A 80 -4.56 -8.16 -14.45
C GLY A 80 -3.31 -8.70 -13.76
N ARG A 81 -2.40 -7.80 -13.34
CA ARG A 81 -1.27 -8.11 -12.47
C ARG A 81 -0.84 -6.89 -11.68
N ALA A 82 -0.66 -7.04 -10.37
CA ALA A 82 -0.02 -6.04 -9.50
C ALA A 82 1.24 -6.63 -8.85
N VAL A 83 2.34 -5.87 -8.84
CA VAL A 83 3.62 -6.27 -8.23
C VAL A 83 4.13 -5.15 -7.33
N GLY A 84 4.31 -5.44 -6.05
CA GLY A 84 4.97 -4.54 -5.10
C GLY A 84 6.48 -4.74 -5.12
N VAL A 85 7.23 -3.64 -5.07
CA VAL A 85 8.69 -3.63 -4.96
C VAL A 85 9.10 -2.70 -3.83
N ASP A 86 9.82 -3.22 -2.85
CA ASP A 86 10.48 -2.47 -1.77
C ASP A 86 11.90 -3.02 -1.53
N ILE A 87 12.75 -2.25 -0.84
CA ILE A 87 14.19 -2.54 -0.64
C ILE A 87 14.53 -3.16 0.71
#